data_AF-A0A947DZ59-F1
#
_entry.id   AF-A0A947DZ59-F1
#
_cell.length_a   1.000
_cell.length_b   1.000
_cell.length_c   1.000
_cell.angle_alpha   90.00
_cell.angle_beta   90.00
_cell.angle_gamma   90.00
#
_symmetry.space_group_name_H-M   'P 1'
#
loop_
_entity.id
_entity.type
_entity.pdbx_description
1 polymer ?
#
loop_
_entity_poly.entity_id
_entity_poly.type
_entity_poly.pdbx_seq_one_letter_code
_entity_poly.pdbx_strand_id
1 'polypeptide(L)'
;MSKPEPSPTATLMEQILYEVKRVVVGQDRFLERVMVAMLAQGHLLVEGVPGLAKTITIKTLATALRGSFKRIQFTPDLVPADLVGTRIYNQKTGEFATSLGPVFANLLLADEINRAPAKVQSAL
;
A
#
# COMPACT_ATOMS: atom_id res chain seq x y z
N MET A 1 -8.13 17.54 -35.76
CA MET A 1 -7.23 17.37 -34.59
C MET A 1 -7.03 15.89 -34.38
N SER A 2 -5.89 15.33 -34.79
CA SER A 2 -5.57 13.92 -34.52
C SER A 2 -5.34 13.74 -33.03
N LYS A 3 -6.03 12.79 -32.39
CA LYS A 3 -5.69 12.41 -31.01
C LYS A 3 -4.21 12.00 -30.97
N PRO A 4 -3.44 12.47 -29.98
CA PRO A 4 -2.08 11.97 -29.81
C PRO A 4 -2.14 10.45 -29.59
N GLU A 5 -1.27 9.72 -30.27
CA GLU A 5 -1.04 8.30 -29.99
C GLU A 5 -0.75 8.13 -28.49
N PRO A 6 -1.38 7.16 -27.80
CA PRO A 6 -1.16 6.96 -26.39
C PRO A 6 0.31 6.63 -26.14
N SER A 7 0.90 7.25 -25.12
CA SER A 7 2.28 6.94 -24.74
C SER A 7 2.41 5.48 -24.34
N PRO A 8 3.58 4.84 -24.49
CA PRO A 8 3.80 3.46 -24.05
C PRO A 8 3.41 3.23 -22.58
N THR A 9 3.60 4.25 -21.74
CA THR A 9 3.16 4.25 -20.33
C THR A 9 1.64 4.20 -20.19
N ALA A 10 0.90 4.94 -21.00
CA ALA A 10 -0.56 4.93 -20.97
C ALA A 10 -1.12 3.54 -21.33
N THR A 11 -0.57 2.90 -22.37
CA THR A 11 -0.97 1.54 -22.76
C THR A 11 -0.68 0.52 -21.66
N LEU A 12 0.48 0.60 -21.00
CA LEU A 12 0.81 -0.27 -19.88
C LEU A 12 -0.16 -0.08 -18.70
N MET A 13 -0.50 1.17 -18.38
CA MET A 13 -1.45 1.50 -17.31
C MET A 13 -2.86 0.95 -17.60
N GLU A 14 -3.31 1.04 -18.85
CA GLU A 14 -4.59 0.45 -19.27
C GLU A 14 -4.60 -1.07 -19.11
N GLN A 15 -3.50 -1.75 -19.44
CA GLN A 15 -3.36 -3.20 -19.24
C GLN A 15 -3.41 -3.58 -17.75
N ILE A 16 -2.70 -2.83 -16.90
CA ILE A 16 -2.73 -3.06 -15.44
C ILE A 16 -4.14 -2.85 -14.89
N LEU A 17 -4.82 -1.77 -15.30
CA LEU A 17 -6.21 -1.52 -14.92
C LEU A 17 -7.13 -2.66 -15.31
N TYR A 18 -7.00 -3.16 -16.54
CA TYR A 18 -7.82 -4.24 -17.05
C TYR A 18 -7.71 -5.49 -16.17
N GLU A 19 -6.48 -5.90 -15.81
CA GLU A 19 -6.27 -7.06 -14.94
C GLU A 19 -6.84 -6.85 -13.53
N VAL A 20 -6.70 -5.66 -12.95
CA VAL A 20 -7.25 -5.38 -11.61
C VAL A 20 -8.78 -5.38 -11.62
N LYS A 21 -9.42 -4.82 -12.66
CA LYS A 21 -10.89 -4.77 -12.80
C LYS A 21 -11.53 -6.15 -12.99
N ARG A 22 -10.78 -7.17 -13.40
CA ARG A 22 -11.28 -8.56 -13.45
C ARG A 22 -11.53 -9.16 -12.07
N VAL A 23 -10.82 -8.68 -11.05
CA VAL A 23 -10.92 -9.16 -9.66
C VAL A 23 -11.76 -8.22 -8.80
N VAL A 24 -11.70 -6.92 -9.08
CA VAL A 24 -12.36 -5.87 -8.29
C VAL A 24 -13.53 -5.29 -9.08
N VAL A 25 -14.75 -5.49 -8.58
CA VAL A 25 -15.98 -5.00 -9.22
C VAL A 25 -16.55 -3.81 -8.44
N GLY A 26 -16.97 -2.76 -9.16
CA GLY A 26 -17.71 -1.63 -8.58
C GLY A 26 -16.87 -0.60 -7.81
N GLN A 27 -15.55 -0.60 -7.98
CA GLN A 27 -14.61 0.33 -7.30
C GLN A 27 -13.76 1.16 -8.27
N ASP A 28 -14.27 1.45 -9.47
CA ASP A 28 -13.52 2.15 -10.53
C ASP A 28 -12.89 3.47 -10.06
N ARG A 29 -13.69 4.32 -9.40
CA ARG A 29 -13.22 5.63 -8.90
C ARG A 29 -12.14 5.50 -7.83
N PHE A 30 -12.21 4.47 -6.98
CA PHE A 30 -11.19 4.22 -5.97
C PHE A 30 -9.89 3.74 -6.63
N LEU A 31 -9.99 2.80 -7.57
CA LEU A 31 -8.85 2.29 -8.31
C LEU A 31 -8.12 3.38 -9.09
N GLU A 32 -8.86 4.24 -9.80
CA GLU A 32 -8.30 5.40 -10.51
C GLU A 32 -7.53 6.32 -9.58
N ARG A 33 -8.09 6.65 -8.41
CA ARG A 33 -7.41 7.49 -7.40
C ARG A 33 -6.15 6.85 -6.85
N VAL A 34 -6.16 5.55 -6.61
CA VAL A 34 -4.97 4.82 -6.16
C VAL A 34 -3.88 4.88 -7.23
N MET A 35 -4.22 4.72 -8.50
CA MET A 35 -3.24 4.83 -9.57
C MET A 35 -2.68 6.24 -9.73
N VAL A 36 -3.54 7.26 -9.66
CA VAL A 36 -3.11 8.65 -9.70
C VAL A 36 -2.15 8.96 -8.55
N ALA A 37 -2.49 8.55 -7.32
CA ALA A 37 -1.63 8.72 -6.16
C ALA A 37 -0.28 8.01 -6.36
N MET A 38 -0.30 6.77 -6.87
CA MET A 38 0.93 6.01 -7.13
C MET A 38 1.82 6.66 -8.20
N LEU A 39 1.25 7.13 -9.31
CA LEU A 39 2.00 7.83 -10.37
C LEU A 39 2.57 9.15 -9.88
N ALA A 40 1.88 9.84 -8.97
CA ALA A 40 2.35 11.05 -8.32
C ALA A 40 3.31 10.80 -7.15
N GLN A 41 3.63 9.53 -6.84
CA GLN A 41 4.39 9.12 -5.66
C GLN A 41 3.81 9.67 -4.33
N GLY A 42 2.48 9.84 -4.29
CA GLY A 42 1.75 10.34 -3.14
C GLY A 42 1.08 9.24 -2.31
N HIS A 43 0.47 9.66 -1.20
CA HIS A 43 -0.31 8.80 -0.31
C HIS A 43 -1.79 9.13 -0.39
N LEU A 44 -2.65 8.13 -0.14
CA LEU A 44 -4.09 8.28 -0.19
C LEU A 44 -4.70 8.00 1.18
N LEU A 45 -5.38 8.99 1.76
CA LEU A 45 -6.24 8.78 2.91
C LEU A 45 -7.61 8.30 2.44
N VAL A 46 -8.04 7.12 2.90
CA VAL A 46 -9.26 6.47 2.41
C VAL A 46 -10.31 6.38 3.51
N GLU A 47 -11.16 7.38 3.59
CA GLU A 47 -12.34 7.37 4.44
C GLU A 47 -13.44 6.51 3.81
N GLY A 48 -14.04 5.62 4.60
CA GLY A 48 -15.18 4.83 4.16
C GLY A 48 -15.42 3.60 5.02
N VAL A 49 -16.61 3.02 4.89
CA VAL A 49 -17.04 1.87 5.68
C VAL A 49 -16.17 0.62 5.43
N PRO A 50 -15.98 -0.24 6.44
CA PRO A 50 -15.30 -1.52 6.27
C PRO A 50 -16.04 -2.40 5.26
N GLY A 51 -15.31 -3.27 4.57
CA GLY A 51 -15.89 -4.25 3.63
C GLY A 51 -15.96 -3.85 2.16
N LEU A 52 -15.50 -2.65 1.78
CA LEU A 52 -15.49 -2.16 0.38
C LEU A 52 -14.34 -2.73 -0.48
N ALA A 53 -13.89 -3.95 -0.21
CA ALA A 53 -12.81 -4.61 -0.95
C ALA A 53 -11.50 -3.79 -1.10
N LYS A 54 -11.24 -2.79 -0.23
CA LYS A 54 -10.02 -1.96 -0.24
C LYS A 54 -8.76 -2.82 -0.23
N THR A 55 -8.72 -3.81 0.66
CA THR A 55 -7.61 -4.77 0.79
C THR A 55 -7.40 -5.58 -0.49
N ILE A 56 -8.47 -6.10 -1.08
CA ILE A 56 -8.39 -6.88 -2.32
C ILE A 56 -7.87 -5.99 -3.45
N THR A 57 -8.37 -4.76 -3.54
CA THR A 57 -7.98 -3.81 -4.58
C THR A 57 -6.48 -3.51 -4.54
N ILE A 58 -5.96 -3.12 -3.37
CA ILE A 58 -4.54 -2.76 -3.23
C ILE A 58 -3.64 -3.99 -3.41
N LYS A 59 -4.05 -5.15 -2.88
CA LYS A 59 -3.29 -6.41 -3.04
C LYS A 59 -3.22 -6.86 -4.50
N THR A 60 -4.34 -6.80 -5.23
CA THR A 60 -4.39 -7.16 -6.66
C THR A 60 -3.54 -6.20 -7.47
N LEU A 61 -3.61 -4.90 -7.19
CA LEU A 61 -2.77 -3.89 -7.84
C LEU A 61 -1.27 -4.14 -7.61
N ALA A 62 -0.87 -4.42 -6.36
CA ALA A 62 0.53 -4.75 -6.05
C ALA A 62 1.01 -5.96 -6.84
N THR A 63 0.17 -7.00 -6.92
CA THR A 63 0.46 -8.22 -7.69
C THR A 63 0.62 -7.91 -9.18
N ALA A 64 -0.29 -7.12 -9.76
CA ALA A 64 -0.23 -6.72 -11.17
C ALA A 64 1.05 -5.93 -11.50
N LEU A 65 1.52 -5.11 -10.56
CA LEU A 65 2.75 -4.33 -10.66
C LEU A 65 4.03 -5.12 -10.30
N ARG A 66 3.89 -6.39 -9.90
CA ARG A 66 4.99 -7.20 -9.33
C ARG A 66 5.68 -6.52 -8.13
N GLY A 67 4.92 -5.72 -7.39
CA GLY A 67 5.36 -5.04 -6.18
C GLY A 67 5.05 -5.83 -4.92
N SER A 68 5.69 -5.44 -3.82
CA SER A 68 5.40 -5.93 -2.49
C SER A 68 4.18 -5.22 -1.88
N PHE A 69 3.31 -6.00 -1.25
CA PHE A 69 2.17 -5.52 -0.49
C PHE A 69 2.32 -5.89 0.98
N LYS A 70 2.11 -4.92 1.87
CA LYS A 70 1.95 -5.17 3.30
C LYS A 70 0.68 -4.52 3.82
N ARG A 71 0.12 -5.11 4.87
CA ARG A 71 -1.04 -4.57 5.58
C ARG A 71 -0.70 -4.48 7.05
N ILE A 72 -1.00 -3.34 7.66
CA ILE A 72 -0.89 -3.11 9.10
C ILE A 72 -2.25 -2.63 9.62
N GLN A 73 -2.66 -3.20 10.74
CA GLN A 73 -3.84 -2.75 11.47
C GLN A 73 -3.37 -1.84 12.59
N PHE A 74 -3.81 -0.59 12.60
CA PHE A 74 -3.44 0.33 13.67
C PHE A 74 -4.25 0.02 14.94
N THR A 75 -3.54 -0.18 16.04
CA THR A 75 -4.10 -0.46 17.36
C THR A 75 -3.47 0.48 18.40
N PRO A 76 -4.14 0.72 19.55
CA PRO A 76 -3.66 1.70 20.53
C PRO A 76 -2.35 1.29 21.22
N ASP A 77 -1.97 0.01 21.14
CA ASP A 77 -0.77 -0.60 21.71
C ASP A 77 0.44 -0.61 20.77
N LEU A 78 0.27 -0.26 19.49
CA LEU A 78 1.40 -0.17 18.56
C LEU A 78 2.44 0.85 19.03
N VAL A 79 3.71 0.52 18.79
CA VAL A 79 4.82 1.46 18.96
C VAL A 79 5.47 1.77 17.61
N PRO A 80 6.15 2.92 17.46
CA PRO A 80 6.83 3.28 16.20
C PRO A 80 7.77 2.20 15.65
N ALA A 81 8.39 1.45 16.56
CA ALA A 81 9.31 0.37 16.23
C ALA A 81 8.61 -0.80 15.50
N ASP A 82 7.29 -0.98 15.68
CA ASP A 82 6.50 -1.97 14.97
C ASP A 82 6.26 -1.59 13.50
N LEU A 83 6.39 -0.30 13.14
CA LEU A 83 6.24 0.20 11.77
C LEU A 83 7.58 0.24 11.03
N VAL A 84 8.60 0.82 11.66
CA VAL A 84 9.92 1.00 11.05
C VAL A 84 10.75 -0.28 11.16
N GLY A 85 10.61 -1.03 12.25
CA GLY A 85 11.39 -2.23 12.51
C GLY A 85 12.30 -2.10 13.73
N THR A 86 12.93 -3.22 14.10
CA THR A 86 13.69 -3.36 15.34
C THR A 86 15.03 -4.07 15.09
N ARG A 87 15.97 -3.93 16.03
CA ARG A 87 17.17 -4.77 16.04
C ARG A 87 16.89 -6.02 16.86
N ILE A 88 16.98 -7.17 16.21
CA ILE A 88 16.78 -8.48 16.82
C ILE A 88 18.16 -9.11 17.06
N TYR A 89 18.39 -9.57 18.29
CA TYR A 89 19.59 -10.33 18.62
C TYR A 89 19.44 -11.78 18.15
N ASN A 90 20.34 -12.23 17.28
CA ASN A 90 20.39 -13.61 16.81
C ASN A 90 21.26 -14.45 17.75
N GLN A 91 20.63 -15.26 18.59
CA GLN A 91 21.33 -16.11 19.56
C GLN A 91 22.29 -17.12 18.92
N LYS A 92 22.06 -17.53 17.65
CA LYS A 92 22.92 -18.50 16.98
C LYS A 92 24.24 -17.90 16.52
N THR A 93 24.23 -16.63 16.12
CA THR A 93 25.42 -15.94 15.59
C THR A 93 26.06 -14.98 16.60
N GLY A 94 25.33 -14.61 17.66
CA GLY A 94 25.77 -13.61 18.64
C GLY A 94 25.69 -12.17 18.11
N GLU A 95 25.00 -11.95 16.99
CA GLU A 95 24.97 -10.67 16.30
C GLU A 95 23.59 -10.02 16.35
N PHE A 96 23.55 -8.69 16.30
CA PHE A 96 22.31 -7.91 16.15
C PHE A 96 21.98 -7.70 14.67
N ALA A 97 20.88 -8.28 14.21
CA ALA A 97 20.34 -8.08 12.87
C ALA A 97 19.19 -7.06 12.89
N THR A 98 19.08 -6.23 11.86
CA THR A 98 17.93 -5.32 11.70
C THR A 98 16.79 -6.04 11.02
N SER A 99 15.63 -6.10 11.68
CA SER A 99 14.38 -6.58 11.10
C SER A 99 13.57 -5.38 10.60
N LEU A 100 13.31 -5.33 9.30
CA LEU A 100 12.55 -4.25 8.68
C LEU A 100 11.06 -4.39 8.97
N GLY A 101 10.44 -3.28 9.36
CA GLY A 101 9.01 -3.22 9.62
C GLY A 101 8.13 -3.26 8.36
N PRO A 102 6.80 -3.15 8.54
CA PRO A 102 5.84 -3.20 7.45
C PRO A 102 5.87 -2.00 6.51
N VAL A 103 6.47 -0.86 6.90
CA VAL A 103 6.61 0.30 6.00
C VAL A 103 7.52 0.03 4.80
N PHE A 104 8.38 -0.99 4.89
CA PHE A 104 9.22 -1.44 3.79
C PHE A 104 8.41 -2.34 2.84
N ALA A 105 7.59 -1.69 1.99
CA ALA A 105 6.81 -2.29 0.92
C ALA A 105 6.57 -1.27 -0.21
N ASN A 106 6.17 -1.73 -1.40
CA ASN A 106 5.78 -0.84 -2.49
C ASN A 106 4.37 -0.26 -2.26
N LEU A 107 3.47 -1.06 -1.70
CA LEU A 107 2.13 -0.65 -1.30
C LEU A 107 1.86 -1.11 0.14
N LEU A 108 1.57 -0.16 1.02
CA LEU A 108 1.18 -0.39 2.40
C LEU A 108 -0.29 0.02 2.60
N LEU A 109 -1.12 -0.91 3.09
CA LEU A 109 -2.44 -0.59 3.61
C LEU A 109 -2.37 -0.43 5.13
N ALA A 110 -2.54 0.81 5.60
CA ALA A 110 -2.65 1.16 7.01
C ALA A 110 -4.14 1.31 7.40
N ASP A 111 -4.71 0.26 7.97
CA ASP A 111 -6.12 0.28 8.40
C ASP A 111 -6.27 0.90 9.78
N GLU A 112 -7.38 1.64 9.99
CA GLU A 112 -7.74 2.30 11.26
C GLU A 112 -6.65 3.19 11.85
N ILE A 113 -5.93 3.97 11.02
CA ILE A 113 -4.83 4.85 11.44
C ILE A 113 -5.18 5.76 12.63
N ASN A 114 -6.45 6.14 12.73
CA ASN A 114 -7.02 6.95 13.81
C ASN A 114 -7.03 6.26 15.19
N ARG A 115 -6.80 4.94 15.28
CA ARG A 115 -6.75 4.19 16.55
C ARG A 115 -5.38 4.23 17.23
N ALA A 116 -4.30 4.54 16.51
CA ALA A 116 -2.98 4.59 17.13
C ALA A 116 -2.68 5.97 17.75
N PRO A 117 -1.80 6.04 18.76
CA PRO A 117 -1.33 7.29 19.32
C PRO A 117 -0.66 8.20 18.28
N ALA A 118 -0.69 9.52 18.49
CA ALA A 118 -0.08 10.49 17.58
C ALA A 118 1.39 10.19 17.27
N LYS A 119 2.18 9.71 18.24
CA LYS A 119 3.59 9.33 18.04
C LYS A 119 3.78 8.22 17.01
N VAL A 120 2.84 7.28 16.93
CA VAL A 120 2.86 6.16 15.97
C VAL A 120 2.44 6.66 14.59
N GLN A 121 1.43 7.53 14.53
CA GLN A 121 1.01 8.16 13.28
C GLN A 121 2.11 9.04 12.68
N SER A 122 2.85 9.79 13.49
CA SER A 122 3.98 10.62 13.03
C SER A 122 5.23 9.81 12.62
N ALA A 123 5.28 8.53 12.94
CA ALA A 123 6.38 7.65 12.52
C ALA A 123 6.16 7.08 11.11
N LEU A 124 4.95 7.24 10.56
CA LEU A 124 4.58 6.89 9.18
C LEU A 124 4.80 8.09 8.26
#